data_AF-A0A3D5DFR8-F1
#
_entry.id   AF-A0A3D5DFR8-F1
#
_cell.length_a   1.000
_cell.length_b   1.000
_cell.length_c   1.000
_cell.angle_alpha   90.00
_cell.angle_beta   90.00
_cell.angle_gamma   90.00
#
_symmetry.space_group_name_H-M   'P 1'
#
loop_
_entity.id
_entity.type
_entity.pdbx_description
1 polymer ?
#
loop_
_entity_poly.entity_id
_entity_poly.type
_entity_poly.pdbx_seq_one_letter_code
_entity_poly.pdbx_strand_id
1 'polypeptide(L)'
;NLKAIAVQGNGSIKVGRPESLLKWSDKFRQSLDANEAVYGFKRRGTLGAVEMYQHIGSHFWRNGQGNMFRGGEITSDNWVKRFHRYSEVCSSDCFIACDAK
;
A
#
# COMPACT_ATOMS: atom_id res chain seq x y z
N ASN A 1 5.88 -18.74 25.65
CA ASN A 1 7.04 -19.48 25.11
C ASN A 1 6.81 -20.03 23.69
N LEU A 2 6.31 -19.22 22.74
CA LEU A 2 6.27 -19.56 21.30
C LEU A 2 7.01 -18.45 20.53
N LYS A 3 8.06 -18.82 19.79
CA LYS A 3 8.95 -17.84 19.12
C LYS A 3 8.59 -17.59 17.66
N ALA A 4 8.17 -18.62 16.94
CA ALA A 4 7.80 -18.52 15.53
C ALA A 4 6.91 -19.70 15.11
N ILE A 5 6.22 -19.52 13.98
CA ILE A 5 5.51 -20.57 13.25
C ILE A 5 6.03 -20.53 11.82
N ALA A 6 6.62 -21.62 11.35
CA ALA A 6 7.07 -21.77 9.96
C ALA A 6 6.07 -22.66 9.21
N VAL A 7 5.71 -22.26 7.98
CA VAL A 7 4.70 -22.96 7.16
C VAL A 7 5.21 -23.10 5.73
N GLN A 8 5.00 -24.27 5.13
CA GLN A 8 5.19 -24.52 3.71
C GLN A 8 3.98 -25.28 3.17
N GLY A 9 3.38 -24.77 2.10
CA GLY A 9 2.22 -25.40 1.44
C GLY A 9 2.53 -25.71 -0.03
N ASN A 10 2.10 -26.88 -0.49
CA ASN A 10 2.18 -27.30 -1.90
C ASN A 10 0.79 -27.72 -2.45
N GLY A 11 -0.25 -27.68 -1.62
CA GLY A 11 -1.61 -28.03 -2.00
C GLY A 11 -2.32 -26.90 -2.73
N SER A 12 -3.30 -27.24 -3.55
CA SER A 12 -4.19 -26.27 -4.19
C SER A 12 -5.41 -25.96 -3.30
N ILE A 13 -5.95 -24.75 -3.45
CA ILE A 13 -7.20 -24.34 -2.82
C ILE A 13 -8.35 -24.75 -3.75
N LYS A 14 -9.34 -25.49 -3.23
CA LYS A 14 -10.53 -25.85 -3.99
C LYS A 14 -11.42 -24.62 -4.19
N VAL A 15 -11.67 -24.25 -5.44
CA VAL A 15 -12.52 -23.12 -5.82
C VAL A 15 -13.80 -23.66 -6.46
N GLY A 16 -14.97 -23.26 -5.94
CA GLY A 16 -16.26 -23.77 -6.43
C GLY A 16 -16.62 -23.32 -7.85
N ARG A 17 -16.13 -22.15 -8.29
CA ARG A 17 -16.36 -21.60 -9.65
C ARG A 17 -15.09 -20.93 -10.21
N PRO A 18 -14.10 -21.72 -10.67
CA PRO A 18 -12.79 -21.20 -11.05
C PRO A 18 -12.82 -20.13 -12.15
N GLU A 19 -13.58 -20.37 -13.23
CA GLU A 19 -13.67 -19.43 -14.36
C GLU A 19 -14.29 -18.09 -13.96
N SER A 20 -15.30 -18.13 -13.08
CA SER A 20 -15.95 -16.91 -12.56
C SER A 20 -14.99 -16.09 -11.71
N LEU A 21 -14.19 -16.76 -10.87
CA LEU A 21 -13.19 -16.09 -10.04
C LEU A 21 -12.13 -15.42 -10.92
N LEU A 22 -11.59 -16.13 -11.91
CA LEU A 22 -10.57 -15.57 -12.81
C LEU A 22 -11.09 -14.36 -13.57
N LYS A 23 -12.31 -14.45 -14.13
CA LYS A 23 -12.94 -13.32 -14.84
C LYS A 23 -13.20 -12.14 -13.92
N TRP A 24 -13.58 -12.39 -12.67
CA TRP A 24 -13.76 -11.33 -11.68
C TRP A 24 -12.43 -10.68 -11.30
N SER A 25 -11.40 -11.47 -11.02
CA SER A 25 -10.07 -10.97 -10.63
C SER A 25 -9.44 -10.10 -11.71
N ASP A 26 -9.55 -10.49 -12.99
CA ASP A 26 -9.03 -9.66 -14.09
C ASP A 26 -9.79 -8.33 -14.22
N LYS A 27 -11.12 -8.36 -14.11
CA LYS A 27 -11.93 -7.12 -14.09
C LYS A 27 -11.60 -6.24 -12.88
N PHE A 28 -11.38 -6.84 -11.72
CA PHE A 28 -11.01 -6.10 -10.52
C PHE A 28 -9.65 -5.43 -10.69
N ARG A 29 -8.64 -6.16 -11.19
CA ARG A 29 -7.33 -5.58 -11.53
C ARG A 29 -7.46 -4.40 -12.50
N GLN A 30 -8.21 -4.56 -13.59
CA GLN A 30 -8.45 -3.47 -14.55
C GLN A 30 -9.13 -2.26 -13.90
N SER A 31 -10.09 -2.49 -12.99
CA SER A 31 -10.76 -1.40 -12.27
C SER A 31 -9.83 -0.63 -11.33
N LEU A 32 -8.84 -1.32 -10.74
CA LEU A 32 -7.81 -0.68 -9.93
C LEU A 32 -6.82 0.11 -10.80
N ASP A 33 -6.42 -0.43 -11.95
CA ASP A 33 -5.50 0.24 -12.88
C ASP A 33 -6.11 1.50 -13.50
N ALA A 34 -7.43 1.52 -13.70
CA ALA A 34 -8.17 2.69 -14.19
C ALA A 34 -8.37 3.79 -13.12
N ASN A 35 -8.07 3.52 -11.84
CA ASN A 35 -8.28 4.47 -10.76
C ASN A 35 -7.01 5.28 -10.48
N GLU A 36 -7.04 6.58 -10.77
CA GLU A 36 -5.88 7.47 -10.54
C GLU A 36 -5.42 7.51 -9.07
N ALA A 37 -6.33 7.33 -8.11
CA ALA A 37 -5.95 7.28 -6.69
C ALA A 37 -5.03 6.09 -6.39
N VAL A 38 -5.22 4.96 -7.10
CA VAL A 38 -4.36 3.77 -6.99
C VAL A 38 -2.94 4.06 -7.49
N TYR A 39 -2.77 4.95 -8.47
CA TYR A 39 -1.43 5.36 -8.92
C TYR A 39 -0.65 6.05 -7.80
N GLY A 40 -1.33 6.84 -6.95
CA GLY A 40 -0.75 7.42 -5.75
C GLY A 40 -0.19 6.35 -4.80
N PHE A 41 -0.95 5.28 -4.54
CA PHE A 41 -0.52 4.15 -3.71
C PHE A 41 0.60 3.32 -4.35
N LYS A 42 0.57 3.11 -5.67
CA LYS A 42 1.65 2.41 -6.38
C LYS A 42 2.99 3.15 -6.30
N ARG A 43 2.95 4.49 -6.32
CA ARG A 43 4.15 5.34 -6.29
C ARG A 43 4.68 5.61 -4.88
N ARG A 44 3.79 5.85 -3.92
CA ARG A 44 4.15 6.38 -2.59
C ARG A 44 3.68 5.49 -1.44
N GLY A 45 2.97 4.41 -1.72
CA GLY A 45 2.38 3.58 -0.68
C GLY A 45 1.42 4.36 0.20
N THR A 46 1.35 3.94 1.46
CA THR A 46 0.60 4.66 2.50
C THR A 46 1.24 5.99 2.88
N LEU A 47 2.50 6.27 2.48
CA LEU A 47 3.14 7.56 2.77
C LEU A 47 2.43 8.73 2.10
N GLY A 48 1.72 8.51 0.98
CA GLY A 48 0.87 9.56 0.40
C GLY A 48 -0.19 10.11 1.36
N ALA A 49 -0.52 9.37 2.43
CA ALA A 49 -1.40 9.85 3.49
C ALA A 49 -0.78 11.01 4.30
N VAL A 50 0.55 11.17 4.30
CA VAL A 50 1.22 12.30 4.98
C VAL A 50 0.71 13.62 4.41
N GLU A 51 0.71 13.78 3.08
CA GLU A 51 0.19 14.99 2.43
C GLU A 51 -1.32 15.12 2.60
N MET A 52 -2.05 14.01 2.51
CA MET A 52 -3.50 14.01 2.71
C MET A 52 -3.86 14.55 4.11
N TYR A 53 -3.25 14.00 5.17
CA TYR A 53 -3.50 14.40 6.55
C TYR A 53 -3.02 15.82 6.84
N GLN A 54 -1.94 16.27 6.19
CA GLN A 54 -1.50 17.65 6.24
C GLN A 54 -2.51 18.60 5.61
N HIS A 55 -3.08 18.22 4.45
CA HIS A 55 -4.05 19.04 3.73
C HIS A 55 -5.40 19.17 4.46
N ILE A 56 -5.89 18.08 5.07
CA ILE A 56 -7.15 18.09 5.82
C ILE A 56 -6.98 18.56 7.28
N GLY A 57 -5.79 19.03 7.67
CA GLY A 57 -5.51 19.51 9.02
C GLY A 57 -5.75 18.43 10.09
N SER A 58 -5.41 17.18 9.80
CA SER A 58 -5.52 16.03 10.71
C SER A 58 -4.16 15.35 10.92
N HIS A 59 -3.07 16.09 10.71
CA HIS A 59 -1.72 15.59 10.96
C HIS A 59 -1.29 15.96 12.38
N PHE A 60 -1.61 15.05 13.32
CA PHE A 60 -1.34 15.28 14.74
C PHE A 60 0.15 15.42 15.03
N TRP A 61 0.51 16.56 15.62
CA TRP A 61 1.87 16.97 15.90
C TRP A 61 2.04 17.32 17.38
N ARG A 62 3.21 16.99 17.96
CA ARG A 62 3.56 17.25 19.37
C ARG A 62 2.46 16.84 20.35
N ASN A 63 2.12 15.55 20.37
CA ASN A 63 1.06 15.01 21.24
C ASN A 63 -0.29 15.75 21.09
N GLY A 64 -0.66 16.06 19.84
CA GLY A 64 -1.93 16.75 19.53
C GLY A 64 -1.94 18.26 19.79
N GLN A 65 -0.80 18.89 20.11
CA GLN A 65 -0.69 20.34 20.26
C GLN A 65 -0.87 21.10 18.93
N GLY A 66 -0.75 20.39 17.81
CA GLY A 66 -1.03 20.92 16.48
C GLY A 66 -1.57 19.86 15.54
N ASN A 67 -2.10 20.32 14.42
CA ASN A 67 -2.74 19.49 13.40
C ASN A 67 -2.10 19.62 12.01
N MET A 68 -0.96 20.33 11.95
CA MET A 68 -0.11 20.48 10.77
C MET A 68 1.36 20.48 11.19
N PHE A 69 2.18 19.67 10.53
CA PHE A 69 3.64 19.70 10.65
C PHE A 69 4.22 20.74 9.67
N ARG A 70 5.10 21.62 10.14
CA ARG A 70 5.62 22.76 9.38
C ARG A 70 6.96 22.52 8.66
N GLY A 71 7.45 21.28 8.63
CA GLY A 71 8.71 20.93 7.95
C GLY A 71 8.48 20.31 6.57
N GLY A 72 9.17 20.82 5.55
CA GLY A 72 9.13 20.27 4.18
C GLY A 72 9.93 18.98 4.00
N GLU A 73 10.58 18.51 5.06
CA GLU A 73 11.46 17.34 5.06
C GLU A 73 10.69 16.02 5.06
N ILE A 74 9.49 16.04 5.66
CA ILE A 74 8.62 14.88 5.82
C ILE A 74 7.52 14.95 4.75
N THR A 75 7.89 14.63 3.52
CA THR A 75 6.95 14.40 2.42
C THR A 75 7.18 13.02 1.83
N SER A 76 6.12 12.40 1.35
CA SER A 76 6.16 11.10 0.67
C SER A 76 7.07 11.13 -0.56
N ASP A 77 7.06 12.23 -1.32
CA ASP A 77 7.94 12.38 -2.48
C ASP A 77 9.43 12.47 -2.07
N ASN A 78 9.75 13.19 -0.99
CA ASN A 78 11.13 13.26 -0.50
C ASN A 78 11.60 11.91 0.05
N TRP A 79 10.71 11.17 0.72
CA TRP A 79 11.01 9.83 1.20
C TRP A 79 11.29 8.87 0.06
N VAL A 80 10.38 8.80 -0.92
CA VAL A 80 10.53 7.93 -2.10
C VAL A 80 11.83 8.27 -2.84
N LYS A 81 12.10 9.56 -3.12
CA LYS A 81 13.31 9.96 -3.84
C LYS A 81 14.61 9.57 -3.14
N ARG A 82 14.65 9.59 -1.81
CA ARG A 82 15.88 9.38 -1.04
C ARG A 82 16.13 7.94 -0.66
N PHE A 83 15.06 7.19 -0.40
CA PHE A 83 15.17 5.89 0.28
C PHE A 83 14.56 4.74 -0.52
N HIS A 84 13.64 4.98 -1.46
CA HIS A 84 13.00 3.91 -2.22
C HIS A 84 13.98 3.26 -3.20
N ARG A 85 14.12 1.95 -3.07
CA ARG A 85 14.94 1.09 -3.93
C ARG A 85 14.06 0.23 -4.83
N TYR A 86 13.01 -0.36 -4.26
CA TYR A 86 12.04 -1.19 -4.98
C TYR A 86 10.74 -1.30 -4.18
N SER A 87 9.67 -1.66 -4.89
CA SER A 87 8.38 -1.94 -4.28
C SER A 87 8.23 -3.42 -3.96
N GLU A 88 7.78 -3.74 -2.76
CA GLU A 88 7.43 -5.10 -2.34
C GLU A 88 5.92 -5.35 -2.46
N VAL A 89 5.58 -6.60 -2.70
CA VAL A 89 4.21 -7.11 -2.75
C VAL A 89 3.97 -8.08 -1.60
N CYS A 90 2.80 -8.00 -0.96
CA CYS A 90 2.46 -8.88 0.16
C CYS A 90 2.26 -10.35 -0.26
N SER A 91 1.96 -10.58 -1.55
CA SER A 91 1.84 -11.89 -2.18
C SER A 91 2.08 -11.75 -3.68
N SER A 92 2.29 -12.87 -4.38
CA SER A 92 2.41 -12.90 -5.84
C SER A 92 1.23 -12.27 -6.59
N ASP A 93 0.07 -12.23 -5.93
CA ASP A 93 -1.20 -11.82 -6.54
C ASP A 93 -1.59 -10.37 -6.20
N CYS A 94 -0.73 -9.63 -5.49
CA CYS A 94 -0.99 -8.23 -5.16
C CYS A 94 -0.55 -7.29 -6.31
N PHE A 95 -1.53 -6.65 -6.94
CA PHE A 95 -1.30 -5.73 -8.07
C PHE A 95 -0.94 -4.29 -7.67
N ILE A 96 -0.91 -3.99 -6.37
CA ILE A 96 -0.75 -2.63 -5.84
C ILE A 96 0.71 -2.29 -5.53
N ALA A 97 1.50 -3.26 -5.03
CA ALA A 97 2.91 -3.07 -4.69
C ALA A 97 3.19 -1.78 -3.89
N CYS A 98 2.39 -1.53 -2.85
CA CYS A 98 2.43 -0.26 -2.11
C CYS A 98 3.52 -0.19 -1.03
N ASP A 99 4.23 -1.28 -0.72
CA ASP A 99 5.31 -1.21 0.27
C ASP A 99 6.61 -0.77 -0.39
N ALA A 100 7.23 0.29 0.12
CA ALA A 100 8.46 0.86 -0.39
C ALA A 100 9.62 0.51 0.56
N LYS A 101 10.64 -0.18 0.04
CA LYS A 101 11.90 -0.46 0.76
C LYS A 101 13.01 0.47 0.33
#